data_AF-A0A2G9CFK0-F1
#
_entry.id   AF-A0A2G9CFK0-F1
#
_cell.length_a   1.000
_cell.length_b   1.000
_cell.length_c   1.000
_cell.angle_alpha   90.00
_cell.angle_beta   90.00
_cell.angle_gamma   90.00
#
_symmetry.space_group_name_H-M   'P 1'
#
loop_
_entity.id
_entity.type
_entity.pdbx_description
1 polymer ?
#
loop_
_entity_poly.entity_id
_entity_poly.type
_entity_poly.pdbx_seq_one_letter_code
_entity_poly.pdbx_strand_id
1 'polypeptide(L)'
;MVAQGEPGAWWPAYIHLYPLLSEQSDIIDWFSKNHVSYYLKDEIDDRDNPREDAFHGFQALLALRGKWSELEARSLEAIHDEKTAGSKFLVDYRFYLALARRDVEGMENALEELAGPLAPKRNFEHAFGLTQNLIATHAVIYSKIAFRWGHTLRIRSSWVPSNWLPVNPLKEYDQGWNFMADFDIWEPFAPPWTEWSPKKG
;
A
#
# COMPACT_ATOMS: atom_id res chain seq x y z
N MET A 1 -3.15 5.44 16.99
CA MET A 1 -3.50 6.87 16.81
C MET A 1 -2.64 7.39 15.68
N VAL A 2 -3.25 7.74 14.55
CA VAL A 2 -2.52 8.36 13.43
C VAL A 2 -2.77 9.86 13.56
N ALA A 3 -1.90 10.55 14.29
CA ALA A 3 -1.88 12.01 14.31
C ALA A 3 -0.94 12.47 13.20
N GLN A 4 -1.46 13.09 12.14
CA GLN A 4 -0.64 13.62 11.04
C GLN A 4 -0.33 15.10 11.29
N GLY A 5 0.86 15.39 11.79
CA GLY A 5 1.34 16.77 11.99
C GLY A 5 1.85 17.44 10.72
N GLU A 6 2.27 16.66 9.72
CA GLU A 6 2.86 17.15 8.47
C GLU A 6 2.24 16.43 7.27
N PRO A 7 1.16 16.99 6.66
CA PRO A 7 0.49 16.37 5.52
C PRO A 7 1.38 16.09 4.31
N GLY A 8 2.39 16.93 4.09
CA GLY A 8 3.31 16.84 2.95
C GLY A 8 4.53 15.93 3.15
N ALA A 9 4.72 15.33 4.32
CA ALA A 9 5.88 14.44 4.53
C ALA A 9 5.78 13.20 3.62
N TRP A 10 6.90 12.79 3.02
CA TRP A 10 6.95 11.60 2.17
C TRP A 10 6.49 10.36 2.93
N TRP A 11 5.60 9.58 2.30
CA TRP A 11 5.03 8.38 2.90
C TRP A 11 5.39 7.11 2.13
N PRO A 12 6.16 6.20 2.75
CA PRO A 12 6.55 4.97 2.11
C PRO A 12 5.34 4.03 1.93
N ALA A 13 5.38 3.21 0.89
CA ALA A 13 4.36 2.21 0.55
C ALA A 13 3.96 1.29 1.73
N TYR A 14 4.82 1.14 2.73
CA TYR A 14 4.54 0.30 3.87
C TYR A 14 3.60 0.87 4.93
N ILE A 15 3.32 2.17 4.90
CA ILE A 15 2.38 2.80 5.83
C ILE A 15 0.99 2.15 5.78
N HIS A 16 0.66 1.50 4.65
CA HIS A 16 -0.60 0.81 4.42
C HIS A 16 -0.77 -0.50 5.21
N LEU A 17 0.30 -1.06 5.81
CA LEU A 17 0.20 -2.30 6.57
C LEU A 17 -0.86 -2.20 7.69
N TYR A 18 -0.75 -1.21 8.57
CA TYR A 18 -1.64 -1.11 9.74
C TYR A 18 -3.09 -0.78 9.36
N PRO A 19 -3.38 0.14 8.44
CA PRO A 19 -4.72 0.32 7.88
C PRO A 19 -5.31 -1.00 7.35
N LEU A 20 -4.54 -1.75 6.55
CA LEU A 20 -4.99 -3.02 5.97
C LEU A 20 -5.24 -4.10 7.02
N LEU A 21 -4.43 -4.14 8.09
CA LEU A 21 -4.62 -5.07 9.22
C LEU A 21 -5.79 -4.68 10.13
N SER A 22 -6.17 -3.39 10.18
CA SER A 22 -7.35 -2.94 10.95
C SER A 22 -8.66 -3.40 10.34
N GLU A 23 -8.66 -3.63 9.02
CA GLU A 23 -9.81 -4.00 8.19
C GLU A 23 -10.95 -2.99 8.20
N GLN A 24 -10.77 -1.84 8.86
CA GLN A 24 -11.77 -0.80 8.98
C GLN A 24 -11.77 0.00 7.67
N SER A 25 -12.93 0.01 6.99
CA SER A 25 -13.04 0.57 5.64
C SER A 25 -12.78 2.07 5.54
N ASP A 26 -13.22 2.88 6.51
CA ASP A 26 -12.97 4.33 6.50
C ASP A 26 -11.47 4.65 6.67
N ILE A 27 -10.75 3.93 7.54
CA ILE A 27 -9.31 4.09 7.74
C ILE A 27 -8.57 3.73 6.45
N ILE A 28 -8.89 2.58 5.85
CA ILE A 28 -8.26 2.16 4.59
C ILE A 28 -8.57 3.17 3.47
N ASP A 29 -9.82 3.61 3.37
CA ASP A 29 -10.26 4.56 2.34
C ASP A 29 -9.55 5.92 2.51
N TRP A 30 -9.49 6.44 3.73
CA TRP A 30 -8.79 7.66 4.05
C TRP A 30 -7.30 7.57 3.68
N PHE A 31 -6.61 6.49 4.07
CA PHE A 31 -5.20 6.29 3.74
C PHE A 31 -4.96 6.14 2.23
N SER A 32 -5.91 5.56 1.49
CA SER A 32 -5.81 5.45 0.03
C SER A 32 -5.99 6.80 -0.67
N LYS A 33 -6.68 7.75 -0.02
CA LYS A 33 -7.01 9.08 -0.54
C LYS A 33 -6.09 10.17 -0.02
N ASN A 34 -5.30 9.91 1.02
CA ASN A 34 -4.26 10.81 1.48
C ASN A 34 -3.03 10.67 0.56
N HIS A 35 -2.95 11.57 -0.41
CA HIS A 35 -1.90 11.56 -1.43
C HIS A 35 -1.09 12.87 -1.45
N VAL A 36 -1.26 13.75 -0.47
CA VAL A 36 -0.63 15.08 -0.45
C VAL A 36 0.88 15.00 -0.67
N SER A 37 1.54 14.01 -0.07
CA SER A 37 2.97 13.74 -0.24
C SER A 37 3.38 13.53 -1.71
N TYR A 38 2.50 13.05 -2.57
CA TYR A 38 2.78 12.77 -3.99
C TYR A 38 2.37 13.92 -4.94
N TYR A 39 1.92 15.04 -4.37
CA TYR A 39 1.45 16.22 -5.13
C TYR A 39 2.15 17.52 -4.69
N LEU A 40 3.19 17.41 -3.87
CA LEU A 40 4.16 18.50 -3.71
C LEU A 40 4.98 18.63 -5.00
N LYS A 41 5.40 19.84 -5.35
CA LYS A 41 5.99 20.13 -6.67
C LYS A 41 7.11 19.16 -7.06
N ASP A 42 8.05 18.89 -6.17
CA ASP A 42 9.18 18.00 -6.45
C ASP A 42 8.71 16.52 -6.52
N GLU A 43 7.75 16.14 -5.68
CA GLU A 43 7.17 14.80 -5.62
C GLU A 43 6.23 14.48 -6.80
N ILE A 44 5.68 15.48 -7.49
CA ILE A 44 4.85 15.26 -8.70
C ILE A 44 5.73 14.69 -9.81
N ASP A 45 6.86 15.34 -10.06
CA ASP A 45 7.79 14.93 -11.11
C ASP A 45 8.36 13.54 -10.79
N ASP A 46 8.63 13.27 -9.50
CA ASP A 46 9.11 11.97 -9.05
C ASP A 46 8.02 10.89 -9.12
N ARG A 47 6.77 11.22 -8.76
CA ARG A 47 5.66 10.27 -8.83
C ARG A 47 5.44 9.76 -10.24
N ASP A 48 5.63 10.58 -11.26
CA ASP A 48 5.37 10.21 -12.66
C ASP A 48 6.61 9.71 -13.41
N ASN A 49 7.75 9.54 -12.70
CA ASN A 49 8.97 8.95 -13.22
C ASN A 49 9.20 7.53 -12.67
N PRO A 50 9.15 6.46 -13.50
CA PRO A 50 9.32 5.06 -13.06
C PRO A 50 10.60 4.73 -12.27
N ARG A 51 11.56 5.66 -12.24
CA ARG A 51 12.88 5.53 -11.63
C ARG A 51 12.94 6.07 -10.20
N GLU A 52 11.91 6.77 -9.75
CA GLU A 52 11.88 7.42 -8.43
C GLU A 52 11.04 6.64 -7.42
N ASP A 53 11.39 6.77 -6.14
CA ASP A 53 10.71 6.09 -5.03
C ASP A 53 9.22 6.49 -4.91
N ALA A 54 8.89 7.75 -5.26
CA ALA A 54 7.52 8.23 -5.27
C ALA A 54 6.65 7.48 -6.29
N PHE A 55 7.17 7.15 -7.48
CA PHE A 55 6.45 6.35 -8.46
C PHE A 55 6.13 4.96 -7.90
N HIS A 56 7.11 4.31 -7.26
CA HIS A 56 6.95 3.01 -6.62
C HIS A 56 5.86 3.04 -5.54
N GLY A 57 5.90 4.03 -4.64
CA GLY A 57 4.93 4.19 -3.56
C GLY A 57 3.51 4.44 -4.04
N PHE A 58 3.35 5.23 -5.10
CA PHE A 58 2.04 5.61 -5.62
C PHE A 58 1.22 4.43 -6.16
N GLN A 59 1.87 3.36 -6.62
CA GLN A 59 1.18 2.18 -7.16
C GLN A 59 0.30 1.49 -6.10
N ALA A 60 0.71 1.50 -4.83
CA ALA A 60 -0.10 0.95 -3.74
C ALA A 60 -1.41 1.74 -3.57
N LEU A 61 -1.36 3.07 -3.70
CA LEU A 61 -2.55 3.92 -3.64
C LEU A 61 -3.48 3.65 -4.82
N LEU A 62 -2.94 3.46 -6.04
CA LEU A 62 -3.75 3.11 -7.21
C LEU A 62 -4.44 1.75 -7.03
N ALA A 63 -3.71 0.76 -6.51
CA ALA A 63 -4.25 -0.57 -6.20
C ALA A 63 -5.34 -0.52 -5.12
N LEU A 64 -5.14 0.23 -4.03
CA LEU A 64 -6.14 0.42 -2.98
C LEU A 64 -7.42 1.10 -3.50
N ARG A 65 -7.28 2.03 -4.45
CA ARG A 65 -8.39 2.77 -5.07
C ARG A 65 -9.03 2.05 -6.27
N GLY A 66 -8.50 0.91 -6.67
CA GLY A 66 -9.01 0.14 -7.81
C GLY A 66 -8.86 0.85 -9.15
N LYS A 67 -7.80 1.65 -9.32
CA LYS A 67 -7.48 2.38 -10.55
C LYS A 67 -6.78 1.46 -11.55
N TRP A 68 -7.48 0.42 -12.00
CA TRP A 68 -6.89 -0.72 -12.73
C TRP A 68 -6.20 -0.35 -14.03
N SER A 69 -6.85 0.45 -14.89
CA SER A 69 -6.26 0.84 -16.18
C SER A 69 -4.98 1.66 -16.00
N GLU A 70 -4.95 2.55 -15.01
CA GLU A 70 -3.79 3.37 -14.70
C GLU A 70 -2.67 2.52 -14.08
N LEU A 71 -3.02 1.65 -13.12
CA LEU A 71 -2.09 0.72 -12.48
C LEU A 71 -1.43 -0.22 -13.50
N GLU A 72 -2.21 -0.77 -14.45
CA GLU A 72 -1.69 -1.62 -15.52
C GLU A 72 -0.71 -0.86 -16.42
N ALA A 73 -1.12 0.31 -16.92
CA ALA A 73 -0.30 1.11 -17.84
C ALA A 73 1.05 1.48 -17.21
N ARG A 74 1.03 1.94 -15.95
CA ARG A 74 2.23 2.34 -15.20
C ARG A 74 3.12 1.15 -14.84
N SER A 75 2.51 -0.01 -14.51
CA SER A 75 3.28 -1.23 -14.26
C SER A 75 4.00 -1.72 -15.52
N LEU A 76 3.35 -1.66 -16.69
CA LEU A 76 3.98 -2.00 -17.97
C LEU A 76 5.12 -1.05 -18.33
N GLU A 77 4.92 0.26 -18.12
CA GLU A 77 5.97 1.26 -18.32
C GLU A 77 7.21 0.95 -17.47
N ALA A 78 7.01 0.68 -16.17
CA ALA A 78 8.11 0.35 -15.28
C ALA A 78 8.78 -1.00 -15.62
N ILE A 79 8.04 -2.02 -16.05
CA ILE A 79 8.62 -3.31 -16.45
C ILE A 79 9.48 -3.17 -17.72
N HIS A 80 9.12 -2.26 -18.63
CA HIS A 80 9.84 -2.03 -19.89
C HIS A 80 10.96 -0.99 -19.79
N ASP A 81 11.05 -0.22 -18.71
CA ASP A 81 12.16 0.70 -18.48
C ASP A 81 13.45 -0.07 -18.17
N GLU A 82 14.51 0.19 -18.94
CA GLU A 82 15.78 -0.53 -18.86
C GLU A 82 16.47 -0.43 -17.49
N LYS A 83 16.26 0.64 -16.73
CA LYS A 83 16.86 0.80 -15.40
C LYS A 83 16.07 0.07 -14.31
N THR A 84 14.77 -0.05 -14.53
CA THR A 84 13.89 -0.85 -13.68
C THR A 84 14.01 -2.34 -14.00
N ALA A 85 14.36 -2.68 -15.24
CA ALA A 85 14.73 -4.02 -15.67
C ALA A 85 16.01 -4.49 -14.95
N GLY A 86 15.83 -5.29 -13.90
CA GLY A 86 16.93 -5.75 -13.01
C GLY A 86 16.92 -5.09 -11.63
N SER A 87 16.01 -4.15 -11.39
CA SER A 87 15.75 -3.59 -10.07
C SER A 87 15.07 -4.60 -9.15
N LYS A 88 15.34 -4.48 -7.84
CA LYS A 88 14.64 -5.22 -6.78
C LYS A 88 13.13 -4.93 -6.74
N PHE A 89 12.69 -3.84 -7.38
CA PHE A 89 11.28 -3.43 -7.44
C PHE A 89 10.50 -4.04 -8.60
N LEU A 90 11.17 -4.76 -9.52
CA LEU A 90 10.51 -5.37 -10.67
C LEU A 90 9.41 -6.36 -10.26
N VAL A 91 9.62 -7.08 -9.15
CA VAL A 91 8.64 -8.01 -8.59
C VAL A 91 7.37 -7.29 -8.11
N ASP A 92 7.49 -6.08 -7.56
CA ASP A 92 6.35 -5.29 -7.12
C ASP A 92 5.47 -4.89 -8.33
N TYR A 93 6.08 -4.48 -9.44
CA TYR A 93 5.35 -4.15 -10.67
C TYR A 93 4.71 -5.36 -11.35
N ARG A 94 5.36 -6.53 -11.30
CA ARG A 94 4.75 -7.79 -11.76
C ARG A 94 3.51 -8.12 -10.95
N PHE A 95 3.57 -7.95 -9.63
CA PHE A 95 2.39 -8.11 -8.77
C PHE A 95 1.27 -7.13 -9.15
N TYR A 96 1.56 -5.84 -9.28
CA TYR A 96 0.55 -4.83 -9.62
C TYR A 96 -0.08 -5.06 -11.00
N LEU A 97 0.72 -5.45 -11.99
CA LEU A 97 0.23 -5.83 -13.32
C LEU A 97 -0.72 -7.03 -13.24
N ALA A 98 -0.33 -8.08 -12.50
CA ALA A 98 -1.16 -9.26 -12.31
C ALA A 98 -2.46 -8.93 -11.57
N LEU A 99 -2.39 -8.10 -10.52
CA LEU A 99 -3.55 -7.61 -9.78
C LEU A 99 -4.52 -6.83 -10.68
N ALA A 100 -4.01 -5.88 -11.47
CA ALA A 100 -4.84 -5.10 -12.41
C ALA A 100 -5.55 -6.00 -13.45
N ARG A 101 -4.88 -7.09 -13.87
CA ARG A 101 -5.40 -8.09 -14.81
C ARG A 101 -6.21 -9.20 -14.17
N ARG A 102 -6.36 -9.21 -12.84
CA ARG A 102 -7.00 -10.30 -12.07
C ARG A 102 -6.32 -11.66 -12.28
N ASP A 103 -5.04 -11.65 -12.60
CA ASP A 103 -4.22 -12.85 -12.81
C ASP A 103 -3.75 -13.40 -11.46
N VAL A 104 -4.45 -14.42 -10.97
CA VAL A 104 -4.15 -15.07 -9.68
C VAL A 104 -2.78 -15.74 -9.68
N GLU A 105 -2.42 -16.42 -10.76
CA GLU A 105 -1.13 -17.11 -10.86
C GLU A 105 0.02 -16.09 -10.88
N GLY A 106 -0.14 -15.00 -11.64
CA GLY A 106 0.82 -13.91 -11.65
C GLY A 106 1.01 -13.24 -10.27
N MET A 107 -0.08 -13.04 -9.52
CA MET A 107 -0.03 -12.52 -8.16
C MET A 107 0.70 -13.47 -7.21
N GLU A 108 0.36 -14.78 -7.25
CA GLU A 108 0.99 -15.80 -6.42
C GLU A 108 2.49 -15.92 -6.69
N ASN A 109 2.90 -15.96 -7.96
CA ASN A 109 4.31 -16.05 -8.35
C ASN A 109 5.13 -14.85 -7.82
N ALA A 110 4.61 -13.63 -7.95
CA ALA A 110 5.29 -12.44 -7.43
C ALA A 110 5.37 -12.45 -5.89
N LEU A 111 4.33 -12.94 -5.22
CA LEU A 111 4.30 -13.07 -3.76
C LEU A 111 5.23 -14.16 -3.24
N GLU A 112 5.40 -15.27 -3.95
CA GLU A 112 6.39 -16.30 -3.59
C GLU A 112 7.82 -15.75 -3.64
N GLU A 113 8.14 -14.93 -4.63
CA GLU A 113 9.44 -14.27 -4.73
C GLU A 113 9.66 -13.25 -3.58
N LEU A 114 8.65 -12.42 -3.30
CA LEU A 114 8.67 -11.42 -2.21
C LEU A 114 8.71 -12.04 -0.81
N ALA A 115 8.00 -13.14 -0.61
CA ALA A 115 7.88 -13.82 0.68
C ALA A 115 8.90 -14.96 0.87
N GLY A 116 9.77 -15.20 -0.12
CA GLY A 116 10.82 -16.20 -0.07
C GLY A 116 12.20 -15.56 -0.13
N PRO A 117 12.91 -15.63 -1.26
CA PRO A 117 14.30 -15.21 -1.38
C PRO A 117 14.51 -13.71 -1.11
N LEU A 118 13.54 -12.85 -1.41
CA LEU A 118 13.68 -11.40 -1.22
C LEU A 118 13.32 -10.93 0.19
N ALA A 119 12.59 -11.74 0.98
CA ALA A 119 12.03 -11.31 2.26
C ALA A 119 13.09 -10.76 3.23
N PRO A 120 14.22 -11.43 3.50
CA PRO A 120 15.22 -10.91 4.43
C PRO A 120 15.76 -9.55 3.99
N LYS A 121 16.17 -9.43 2.73
CA LYS A 121 16.73 -8.19 2.19
C LYS A 121 15.71 -7.04 2.22
N ARG A 122 14.50 -7.28 1.73
CA ARG A 122 13.42 -6.27 1.70
C ARG A 122 13.00 -5.84 3.10
N ASN A 123 13.08 -6.73 4.07
CA ASN A 123 12.73 -6.44 5.45
C ASN A 123 13.75 -5.52 6.16
N PHE A 124 15.05 -5.66 5.87
CA PHE A 124 16.08 -4.81 6.49
C PHE A 124 16.26 -3.45 5.80
N GLU A 125 15.96 -3.34 4.50
CA GLU A 125 16.19 -2.11 3.72
C GLU A 125 15.21 -0.97 4.06
N HIS A 126 13.99 -1.29 4.47
CA HIS A 126 12.88 -0.30 4.55
C HIS A 126 12.51 0.09 5.99
N ALA A 127 13.43 -0.04 6.94
CA ALA A 127 13.23 0.36 8.34
C ALA A 127 11.96 -0.26 8.98
N PHE A 128 11.70 -1.54 8.67
CA PHE A 128 10.63 -2.33 9.27
C PHE A 128 10.93 -2.74 10.72
N GLY A 129 11.36 -1.80 11.58
CA GLY A 129 11.95 -2.12 12.89
C GLY A 129 11.13 -3.13 13.71
N LEU A 130 9.80 -3.03 13.69
CA LEU A 130 8.90 -3.94 14.40
C LEU A 130 8.57 -5.24 13.64
N THR A 131 8.60 -5.25 12.31
CA THR A 131 8.11 -6.38 11.49
C THR A 131 9.21 -7.13 10.74
N GLN A 132 10.43 -6.58 10.66
CA GLN A 132 11.52 -7.06 9.81
C GLN A 132 11.92 -8.53 10.04
N ASN A 133 11.80 -9.02 11.27
CA ASN A 133 12.14 -10.40 11.64
C ASN A 133 10.91 -11.31 11.78
N LEU A 134 9.70 -10.79 11.54
CA LEU A 134 8.45 -11.48 11.84
C LEU A 134 7.67 -11.81 10.58
N ILE A 135 7.59 -10.88 9.62
CA ILE A 135 6.78 -11.03 8.41
C ILE A 135 7.47 -10.41 7.20
N ALA A 136 7.17 -10.90 6.00
CA ALA A 136 7.51 -10.24 4.75
C ALA A 136 6.52 -9.10 4.51
N THR A 137 6.82 -7.91 5.03
CA THR A 137 5.83 -6.80 5.12
C THR A 137 5.18 -6.46 3.78
N HIS A 138 5.98 -6.33 2.71
CA HIS A 138 5.45 -6.04 1.38
C HIS A 138 4.53 -7.15 0.87
N ALA A 139 4.92 -8.41 1.03
CA ALA A 139 4.08 -9.54 0.65
C ALA A 139 2.75 -9.55 1.42
N VAL A 140 2.77 -9.23 2.72
CA VAL A 140 1.54 -9.11 3.53
C VAL A 140 0.65 -7.98 3.02
N ILE A 141 1.19 -6.79 2.76
CA ILE A 141 0.44 -5.65 2.21
C ILE A 141 -0.23 -6.03 0.88
N TYR A 142 0.53 -6.58 -0.06
CA TYR A 142 0.04 -6.94 -1.39
C TYR A 142 -1.02 -8.03 -1.32
N SER A 143 -0.83 -9.03 -0.46
CA SER A 143 -1.84 -10.04 -0.18
C SER A 143 -3.12 -9.44 0.37
N LYS A 144 -3.04 -8.52 1.33
CA LYS A 144 -4.23 -7.83 1.88
C LYS A 144 -4.96 -7.00 0.84
N ILE A 145 -4.23 -6.33 -0.06
CA ILE A 145 -4.84 -5.58 -1.17
C ILE A 145 -5.60 -6.55 -2.09
N ALA A 146 -4.99 -7.66 -2.49
CA ALA A 146 -5.63 -8.65 -3.35
C ALA A 146 -6.91 -9.23 -2.71
N PHE A 147 -6.84 -9.61 -1.43
CA PHE A 147 -8.00 -10.10 -0.67
C PHE A 147 -9.11 -9.07 -0.54
N ARG A 148 -8.76 -7.78 -0.35
CA ARG A 148 -9.73 -6.67 -0.34
C ARG A 148 -10.50 -6.55 -1.67
N TRP A 149 -9.86 -6.91 -2.78
CA TRP A 149 -10.48 -6.92 -4.10
C TRP A 149 -11.10 -8.27 -4.48
N GLY A 150 -11.26 -9.18 -3.52
CA GLY A 150 -11.98 -10.44 -3.68
C GLY A 150 -11.12 -11.60 -4.19
N HIS A 151 -9.80 -11.43 -4.30
CA HIS A 151 -8.90 -12.51 -4.70
C HIS A 151 -8.54 -13.38 -3.50
N THR A 152 -8.72 -14.69 -3.63
CA THR A 152 -8.18 -15.66 -2.68
C THR A 152 -6.88 -16.21 -3.25
N LEU A 153 -5.78 -16.01 -2.54
CA LEU A 153 -4.44 -16.42 -2.97
C LEU A 153 -3.89 -17.54 -2.09
N ARG A 154 -3.15 -18.47 -2.70
CA ARG A 154 -2.44 -19.55 -2.03
C ARG A 154 -0.98 -19.20 -1.84
N ILE A 155 -0.65 -18.64 -0.69
CA ILE A 155 0.72 -18.23 -0.37
C ILE A 155 1.36 -19.26 0.55
N ARG A 156 2.46 -19.86 0.10
CA ARG A 156 3.20 -20.88 0.86
C ARG A 156 4.48 -20.31 1.45
N SER A 157 4.35 -19.38 2.38
CA SER A 157 5.50 -18.81 3.10
C SER A 157 5.22 -18.66 4.58
N SER A 158 6.19 -19.03 5.43
CA SER A 158 6.16 -18.76 6.86
C SER A 158 6.24 -17.27 7.19
N TRP A 159 6.66 -16.44 6.23
CA TRP A 159 6.75 -14.98 6.38
C TRP A 159 5.42 -14.27 6.14
N VAL A 160 4.39 -14.96 5.66
CA VAL A 160 3.06 -14.40 5.39
C VAL A 160 2.02 -15.16 6.22
N PRO A 161 1.53 -14.59 7.34
CA PRO A 161 0.51 -15.24 8.16
C PRO A 161 -0.81 -15.35 7.41
N SER A 162 -1.16 -16.56 6.96
CA SER A 162 -2.38 -16.80 6.16
C SER A 162 -3.66 -16.36 6.88
N ASN A 163 -3.71 -16.50 8.20
CA ASN A 163 -4.84 -16.10 9.04
C ASN A 163 -5.08 -14.58 9.06
N TRP A 164 -4.11 -13.77 8.64
CA TRP A 164 -4.28 -12.31 8.56
C TRP A 164 -4.91 -11.86 7.25
N LEU A 165 -4.91 -12.71 6.21
CA LEU A 165 -5.25 -12.31 4.85
C LEU A 165 -6.75 -12.09 4.62
N PRO A 166 -7.65 -13.00 5.03
CA PRO A 166 -9.10 -12.81 4.88
C PRO A 166 -9.54 -11.45 5.40
N VAL A 167 -10.45 -10.79 4.69
CA VAL A 167 -11.03 -9.50 5.11
C VAL A 167 -12.21 -9.80 6.02
N ASN A 168 -12.06 -9.59 7.32
CA ASN A 168 -13.05 -9.93 8.33
C ASN A 168 -13.22 -8.81 9.38
N PRO A 169 -13.71 -7.63 8.97
CA PRO A 169 -13.84 -6.48 9.86
C PRO A 169 -14.73 -6.81 11.07
N LEU A 170 -14.40 -6.19 12.19
CA LEU A 170 -15.23 -6.29 13.39
C LEU A 170 -16.61 -5.68 13.10
N LYS A 171 -17.66 -6.27 13.71
CA LYS A 171 -19.01 -5.71 13.64
C LYS A 171 -19.06 -4.30 14.22
N GLU A 172 -18.34 -4.10 15.31
CA GLU A 172 -18.23 -2.84 16.03
C GLU A 172 -16.78 -2.67 16.51
N TYR A 173 -16.28 -1.45 16.43
CA TYR A 173 -14.97 -1.07 16.96
C TYR A 173 -15.21 -0.28 18.25
N ASP A 174 -14.66 -0.76 19.36
CA ASP A 174 -14.79 -0.06 20.64
C ASP A 174 -14.07 1.30 20.57
N GLN A 175 -14.83 2.36 20.76
CA GLN A 175 -14.34 3.74 20.76
C GLN A 175 -13.70 4.14 22.09
N GLY A 176 -13.45 3.18 23.01
CA GLY A 176 -13.09 3.17 24.45
C GLY A 176 -12.33 4.34 25.13
N TRP A 177 -12.06 5.42 24.42
CA TRP A 177 -11.47 6.66 24.84
C TRP A 177 -12.43 7.83 24.59
N ASN A 178 -12.99 8.40 25.66
CA ASN A 178 -13.92 9.53 25.57
C ASN A 178 -13.39 10.72 24.75
N PHE A 179 -12.06 10.96 24.73
CA PHE A 179 -11.47 12.05 23.96
C PHE A 179 -11.49 11.83 22.44
N MET A 180 -11.69 10.58 21.99
CA MET A 180 -11.84 10.23 20.57
C MET A 180 -13.29 10.29 20.10
N ALA A 181 -14.26 10.54 21.00
CA ALA A 181 -15.68 10.51 20.66
C ALA A 181 -16.06 11.52 19.57
N ASP A 182 -15.38 12.66 19.53
CA ASP A 182 -15.61 13.73 18.56
C ASP A 182 -14.61 13.70 17.38
N PHE A 183 -13.71 12.71 17.33
CA PHE A 183 -12.70 12.63 16.28
C PHE A 183 -13.33 12.18 14.96
N ASP A 184 -13.25 13.06 13.94
CA ASP A 184 -13.61 12.72 12.57
C ASP A 184 -12.33 12.59 11.72
N ILE A 185 -12.05 11.37 11.24
CA ILE A 185 -10.92 11.15 10.34
C ILE A 185 -11.08 11.92 9.02
N TRP A 186 -12.30 12.30 8.64
CA TRP A 186 -12.61 13.06 7.44
C TRP A 186 -12.60 14.58 7.67
N GLU A 187 -12.25 15.04 8.86
CA GLU A 187 -12.06 16.46 9.12
C GLU A 187 -11.03 17.02 8.12
N PRO A 188 -11.34 18.13 7.42
CA PRO A 188 -10.41 18.72 6.47
C PRO A 188 -9.10 19.14 7.14
N PHE A 189 -7.99 19.03 6.40
CA PHE A 189 -6.72 19.56 6.87
C PHE A 189 -6.79 21.08 7.08
N ALA A 190 -6.04 21.53 8.08
CA ALA A 190 -5.84 22.95 8.32
C ALA A 190 -5.20 23.62 7.09
N PRO A 191 -5.48 24.92 6.85
CA PRO A 191 -4.83 25.67 5.79
C PRO A 191 -3.30 25.58 5.87
N PRO A 192 -2.59 25.50 4.73
CA PRO A 192 -3.08 25.64 3.36
C PRO A 192 -3.56 24.33 2.69
N TRP A 193 -3.63 23.21 3.41
CA TRP A 193 -3.82 21.88 2.83
C TRP A 193 -5.29 21.49 2.58
N THR A 194 -6.24 22.38 2.88
CA THR A 194 -7.68 22.08 2.89
C THR A 194 -8.18 21.47 1.58
N GLU A 195 -7.70 21.94 0.42
CA GLU A 195 -8.10 21.43 -0.90
C GLU A 195 -7.65 19.97 -1.14
N TRP A 196 -6.59 19.55 -0.45
CA TRP A 196 -5.97 18.23 -0.56
C TRP A 196 -6.49 17.23 0.49
N SER A 197 -7.49 17.63 1.29
CA SER A 197 -8.08 16.77 2.32
C SER A 197 -8.74 15.55 1.67
N PRO A 198 -8.51 14.33 2.21
CA PRO A 198 -9.27 13.14 1.84
C PRO A 198 -10.77 13.40 2.00
N LYS A 199 -11.55 12.98 1.01
CA LYS A 199 -13.01 13.12 1.03
C LYS A 199 -13.67 11.76 1.11
N LYS A 200 -14.69 11.66 1.95
CA LYS A 200 -15.56 10.49 1.99
C LYS A 200 -16.22 10.32 0.61
N GLY A 201 -16.08 9.13 0.04
CA GLY A 201 -16.60 8.80 -1.29
C GLY A 201 -18.07 8.44 -1.26
#